data_AF-A0A2V5QL81-F1
#
_entry.id   AF-A0A2V5QL81-F1
#
_cell.length_a   1.000
_cell.length_b   1.000
_cell.length_c   1.000
_cell.angle_alpha   90.00
_cell.angle_beta   90.00
_cell.angle_gamma   90.00
#
_symmetry.space_group_name_H-M   'P 1'
#
loop_
_entity.id
_entity.type
_entity.pdbx_description
1 polymer ?
#
loop_
_entity_poly.entity_id
_entity_poly.type
_entity_poly.pdbx_seq_one_letter_code
_entity_poly.pdbx_strand_id
1 'polypeptide(L)'
;MRVLVITGAGVSAESGIPTFRGKDGYWRNLNPAKLATPEAFAKDPGLVWEWYRERRRRIRNAQPNPAHKAIAKLAQHTHEFLLVTQNVDDLHARAGSS
;
A
#
# COMPACT_ATOMS: atom_id res chain seq x y z
N MET A 1 12.37 -21.56 13.16
CA MET A 1 11.97 -20.21 13.57
C MET A 1 10.76 -19.81 12.76
N ARG A 2 9.74 -19.23 13.39
CA ARG A 2 8.54 -18.70 12.71
C ARG A 2 8.66 -17.17 12.65
N VAL A 3 8.48 -16.59 11.48
CA VAL A 3 8.61 -15.13 11.27
C VAL A 3 7.30 -14.57 10.75
N LEU A 4 6.80 -13.52 11.42
CA LEU A 4 5.68 -12.71 10.98
C LEU A 4 6.17 -11.30 10.65
N VAL A 5 5.86 -10.82 9.45
CA VAL A 5 6.09 -9.42 9.04
C VAL A 5 4.74 -8.74 8.86
N ILE A 6 4.55 -7.59 9.50
CA ILE A 6 3.38 -6.73 9.30
C ILE A 6 3.83 -5.44 8.64
N THR A 7 3.28 -5.10 7.48
CA THR A 7 3.61 -3.85 6.77
C THR A 7 2.43 -2.90 6.65
N GLY A 8 2.74 -1.61 6.56
CA GLY A 8 1.80 -0.54 6.20
C GLY A 8 2.43 0.41 5.19
N ALA A 9 1.74 1.53 4.91
CA ALA A 9 2.04 2.37 3.74
C ALA A 9 3.48 2.90 3.69
N GLY A 10 4.16 3.01 4.84
CA GLY A 10 5.56 3.43 4.91
C GLY A 10 6.51 2.56 4.06
N VAL A 11 6.25 1.25 3.94
CA VAL A 11 7.08 0.36 3.13
C VAL A 11 7.05 0.73 1.63
N SER A 12 5.96 1.35 1.16
CA SER A 12 5.78 1.75 -0.25
C SER A 12 6.16 3.20 -0.54
N ALA A 13 6.58 3.97 0.48
CA ALA A 13 6.91 5.40 0.32
C ALA A 13 8.04 5.62 -0.69
N GLU A 14 9.13 4.85 -0.59
CA GLU A 14 10.28 4.92 -1.50
C GLU A 14 9.96 4.41 -2.91
N SER A 15 8.81 3.75 -3.11
CA SER A 15 8.29 3.38 -4.42
C SER A 15 7.46 4.49 -5.08
N GLY A 16 7.42 5.69 -4.49
CA GLY A 16 6.65 6.83 -4.99
C GLY A 16 5.15 6.77 -4.67
N ILE A 17 4.74 5.87 -3.76
CA ILE A 17 3.36 5.80 -3.27
C ILE A 17 3.26 6.59 -1.97
N PRO A 18 2.52 7.72 -1.94
CA PRO A 18 2.39 8.51 -0.72
C PRO A 18 1.77 7.71 0.41
N THR A 19 2.24 7.97 1.63
CA THR A 19 1.61 7.41 2.85
C THR A 19 0.25 8.05 3.10
N PHE A 20 -0.52 7.50 4.03
CA PHE A 20 -1.78 8.10 4.46
C PHE A 20 -1.57 9.24 5.47
N ARG A 21 -0.61 9.07 6.38
CA ARG A 21 -0.25 10.03 7.45
C ARG A 21 1.23 10.40 7.34
N GLY A 22 1.66 11.49 7.97
CA GLY A 22 3.05 11.97 7.93
C GLY A 22 3.23 13.17 6.99
N LYS A 23 4.50 13.59 6.74
CA LYS A 23 4.85 14.86 6.09
C LYS A 23 4.09 15.11 4.77
N ASP A 24 4.03 14.06 3.95
CA ASP A 24 3.46 14.09 2.61
C ASP A 24 2.23 13.17 2.48
N GLY A 25 1.53 12.94 3.60
CA GLY A 25 0.44 11.97 3.67
C GLY A 25 -0.89 12.48 3.08
N TYR A 26 -1.64 11.60 2.42
CA TYR A 26 -2.95 11.93 1.82
C TYR A 26 -3.90 12.67 2.78
N TRP A 27 -3.97 12.25 4.04
CA TRP A 27 -4.92 12.79 5.02
C TRP A 27 -4.59 14.18 5.56
N ARG A 28 -3.46 14.78 5.16
CA ARG A 28 -3.24 16.21 5.42
C ARG A 28 -4.05 17.11 4.49
N ASN A 29 -4.17 16.69 3.23
CA ASN A 29 -4.75 17.52 2.18
C ASN A 29 -6.14 17.05 1.76
N LEU A 30 -6.52 15.83 2.13
CA LEU A 30 -7.78 15.20 1.78
C LEU A 30 -8.52 14.74 3.04
N ASN A 31 -9.84 14.90 3.07
CA ASN A 31 -10.67 14.39 4.16
C ASN A 31 -11.03 12.91 3.90
N PRO A 32 -10.53 11.94 4.71
CA PRO A 32 -10.86 10.52 4.55
C PRO A 32 -12.36 10.22 4.59
N ALA A 33 -13.11 10.94 5.41
CA ALA A 33 -14.56 10.75 5.54
C ALA A 33 -15.34 11.11 4.25
N LYS A 34 -14.69 11.79 3.29
CA LYS A 34 -15.27 12.09 1.98
C LYS A 34 -14.79 11.16 0.86
N LEU A 35 -13.87 10.24 1.14
CA LEU A 35 -13.18 9.47 0.09
C LEU A 35 -13.10 7.96 0.35
N ALA A 36 -13.09 7.53 1.60
CA ALA A 36 -12.78 6.14 1.97
C ALA A 36 -13.82 5.55 2.92
N THR A 37 -15.11 5.88 2.74
CA THR A 37 -16.23 5.25 3.46
C THR A 37 -17.33 4.84 2.49
N PRO A 38 -18.16 3.84 2.84
CA PRO A 38 -19.33 3.47 2.03
C PRO A 38 -20.29 4.65 1.79
N GLU A 39 -20.48 5.51 2.78
CA GLU A 39 -21.38 6.67 2.72
C GLU A 39 -20.83 7.73 1.75
N ALA A 40 -19.52 7.96 1.75
CA ALA A 40 -18.88 8.85 0.80
C ALA A 40 -19.05 8.36 -0.64
N PHE A 41 -18.88 7.06 -0.87
CA PHE A 41 -19.08 6.45 -2.18
C PHE A 41 -20.55 6.51 -2.63
N ALA A 42 -21.50 6.27 -1.72
CA ALA A 42 -22.92 6.39 -2.01
C ALA A 42 -23.32 7.84 -2.33
N LYS A 43 -22.70 8.82 -1.67
CA LYS A 43 -22.99 10.25 -1.83
C LYS A 43 -22.42 10.83 -3.13
N ASP A 44 -21.16 10.53 -3.45
CA ASP A 44 -20.48 11.02 -4.65
C ASP A 44 -19.51 9.94 -5.19
N PRO A 45 -20.02 8.96 -5.95
CA PRO A 45 -19.20 7.89 -6.48
C PRO A 45 -18.20 8.41 -7.52
N GLY A 46 -18.49 9.52 -8.20
CA GLY A 46 -17.61 10.11 -9.22
C GLY A 46 -16.31 10.61 -8.61
N LEU A 47 -16.40 11.39 -7.53
CA LEU A 47 -15.24 11.88 -6.79
C LEU A 47 -14.40 10.72 -6.23
N VAL A 48 -15.04 9.73 -5.61
CA VAL A 48 -14.34 8.58 -5.02
C VAL A 48 -13.64 7.76 -6.13
N TRP A 49 -14.32 7.51 -7.25
CA TRP A 49 -13.71 6.80 -8.38
C TRP A 49 -12.52 7.54 -8.97
N GLU A 50 -12.62 8.84 -9.15
CA GLU A 50 -11.52 9.66 -9.65
C GLU A 50 -10.31 9.57 -8.72
N TRP A 51 -10.52 9.67 -7.41
CA TRP A 51 -9.46 9.55 -6.42
C TRP A 51 -8.78 8.16 -6.47
N TYR A 52 -9.56 7.07 -6.51
CA TYR A 52 -9.01 5.72 -6.64
C TYR A 52 -8.40 5.44 -8.02
N ARG A 53 -8.84 6.10 -9.09
CA ARG A 53 -8.24 6.01 -10.43
C ARG A 53 -6.83 6.58 -10.43
N GLU A 54 -6.62 7.76 -9.85
CA GLU A 54 -5.28 8.34 -9.72
C GLU A 54 -4.36 7.47 -8.87
N ARG A 55 -4.87 6.91 -7.76
CA ARG A 55 -4.09 5.97 -6.93
C ARG A 55 -3.69 4.71 -7.71
N ARG A 56 -4.63 4.09 -8.43
CA ARG A 56 -4.34 2.91 -9.29
C ARG A 56 -3.31 3.23 -10.36
N ARG A 57 -3.36 4.41 -10.99
CA ARG A 57 -2.38 4.85 -11.98
C ARG A 57 -0.97 4.95 -11.38
N ARG A 58 -0.84 5.52 -10.18
CA ARG A 58 0.44 5.59 -9.45
C ARG A 58 0.98 4.20 -9.10
N ILE A 59 0.15 3.33 -8.52
CA ILE A 59 0.55 1.96 -8.14
C ILE A 59 1.04 1.16 -9.35
N ARG A 60 0.34 1.26 -10.48
CA ARG A 60 0.70 0.57 -11.72
C ARG A 60 2.10 0.94 -12.22
N ASN A 61 2.50 2.20 -12.04
CA ASN A 61 3.78 2.72 -12.51
C ASN A 61 4.90 2.58 -11.46
N ALA A 62 4.56 2.34 -10.19
CA ALA A 62 5.53 2.11 -9.13
C ALA A 62 6.29 0.79 -9.33
N GLN A 63 7.47 0.65 -8.72
CA GLN A 63 8.25 -0.59 -8.72
C GLN A 63 8.61 -1.00 -7.29
N PRO A 64 8.78 -2.31 -7.01
CA PRO A 64 9.21 -2.75 -5.68
C PRO A 64 10.57 -2.15 -5.30
N ASN A 65 10.61 -1.47 -4.16
CA ASN A 65 11.84 -0.89 -3.61
C ASN A 65 12.66 -1.94 -2.83
N PRO A 66 13.84 -1.58 -2.28
CA PRO A 66 14.68 -2.51 -1.51
C PRO A 66 13.98 -3.16 -0.32
N ALA A 67 13.03 -2.49 0.35
CA ALA A 67 12.31 -3.07 1.49
C ALA A 67 11.45 -4.27 1.06
N HIS A 68 10.70 -4.15 -0.04
CA HIS A 68 9.90 -5.26 -0.56
C HIS A 68 10.78 -6.45 -0.96
N LYS A 69 11.90 -6.17 -1.64
CA LYS A 69 12.85 -7.20 -2.07
C LYS A 69 13.52 -7.90 -0.87
N ALA A 70 13.83 -7.15 0.18
CA ALA A 70 14.39 -7.70 1.41
C ALA A 70 13.39 -8.63 2.13
N ILE A 71 12.11 -8.25 2.17
CA ILE A 71 11.05 -9.07 2.76
C ILE A 71 10.85 -10.36 1.94
N ALA A 72 10.81 -10.27 0.61
CA ALA A 72 10.73 -11.44 -0.26
C ALA A 72 11.94 -12.38 -0.08
N LYS A 73 13.15 -11.82 0.03
CA LYS A 73 14.37 -12.60 0.32
C LYS A 73 14.29 -13.26 1.70
N LEU A 74 13.79 -12.56 2.72
CA LEU A 74 13.62 -13.13 4.05
C LEU A 74 12.67 -14.34 4.02
N ALA A 75 11.56 -14.24 3.28
CA ALA A 75 10.62 -15.34 3.12
C ALA A 75 11.30 -16.62 2.57
N GLN A 76 12.19 -16.47 1.58
CA GLN A 76 12.93 -17.58 0.99
C GLN A 76 13.90 -18.29 1.94
N HIS A 77 14.38 -17.60 2.99
CA HIS A 77 15.37 -18.14 3.93
C HIS A 77 14.71 -18.61 5.24
N THR A 78 13.39 -18.60 5.34
CA THR A 78 12.66 -18.94 6.56
C THR A 78 11.72 -20.11 6.32
N HIS A 79 11.80 -21.16 7.15
CA HIS A 79 10.95 -22.35 7.02
C HIS A 79 9.45 -22.05 7.24
N GLU A 80 9.12 -21.11 8.13
CA GLU A 80 7.75 -20.67 8.37
C GLU A 80 7.70 -19.13 8.37
N PHE A 81 7.06 -18.57 7.34
CA PHE A 81 6.97 -17.13 7.12
C PHE A 81 5.53 -16.73 6.82
N LEU A 82 5.10 -15.59 7.39
CA LEU A 82 3.84 -14.96 7.06
C LEU A 82 4.04 -13.46 6.88
N LEU A 83 3.54 -12.93 5.76
CA LEU A 83 3.45 -11.50 5.50
C LEU A 83 2.00 -11.05 5.58
N VAL A 84 1.71 -10.12 6.49
CA VAL A 84 0.41 -9.44 6.57
C VAL A 84 0.62 -7.98 6.20
N THR A 85 -0.16 -7.47 5.25
CA THR A 85 -0.04 -6.07 4.82
C THR A 85 -1.37 -5.34 4.94
N GLN A 86 -1.30 -4.09 5.39
CA GLN A 86 -2.41 -3.13 5.32
C GLN A 86 -2.45 -2.41 3.98
N ASN A 87 -1.43 -2.59 3.13
CA ASN A 87 -1.36 -1.91 1.84
C ASN A 87 -2.34 -2.54 0.86
N VAL A 88 -2.88 -1.68 -0.01
CA VAL A 88 -3.78 -2.06 -1.10
C VAL A 88 -3.06 -2.06 -2.46
N ASP A 89 -1.74 -1.87 -2.46
CA ASP A 89 -0.87 -2.06 -3.61
C ASP A 89 -0.38 -3.51 -3.71
N ASP A 90 0.20 -3.87 -4.85
CA ASP A 90 0.67 -5.21 -5.19
C ASP A 90 2.21 -5.33 -5.15
N LEU A 91 2.93 -4.38 -4.51
CA LEU A 91 4.39 -4.31 -4.59
C LEU A 91 5.09 -5.50 -3.91
N HIS A 92 4.50 -6.06 -2.86
CA HIS A 92 5.01 -7.28 -2.24
C HIS A 92 4.90 -8.49 -3.17
N ALA A 93 3.75 -8.67 -3.82
CA ALA A 93 3.56 -9.75 -4.79
C ALA A 93 4.53 -9.59 -5.97
N ARG A 94 4.70 -8.38 -6.49
CA ARG A 94 5.68 -8.09 -7.56
C ARG A 94 7.13 -8.26 -7.13
N ALA A 95 7.44 -8.15 -5.84
CA ALA A 95 8.77 -8.45 -5.29
C ALA A 95 9.02 -9.95 -5.13
N GLY A 96 8.00 -10.80 -5.27
CA GLY A 96 8.07 -12.24 -5.08
C GLY A 96 7.72 -12.72 -3.67
N SER A 97 7.06 -11.90 -2.84
CA SER A 97 6.46 -12.37 -1.59
C SER A 97 5.19 -13.17 -1.90
N SER A 98 5.12 -14.41 -1.44
CA SER A 98 3.96 -15.32 -1.56
C SER A 98 3.50 -15.81 -0.20
#